data_AF-A0A9X3CEQ8-F1
#
_entry.id   AF-A0A9X3CEQ8-F1
#
_cell.length_a   1.000
_cell.length_b   1.000
_cell.length_c   1.000
_cell.angle_alpha   90.00
_cell.angle_beta   90.00
_cell.angle_gamma   90.00
#
_symmetry.space_group_name_H-M   'P 1'
#
loop_
_entity.id
_entity.type
_entity.pdbx_description
1 polymer ?
#
loop_
_entity_poly.entity_id
_entity_poly.type
_entity_poly.pdbx_seq_one_letter_code
_entity_poly.pdbx_strand_id
1 'polypeptide(L)'
;MVMLNKFKQTQEQWGGSSEVIDHWLETRQALIVEYCKLGSLQPAQAQSNVVELPSPKDIGSFCDHLVDYISEGHFKIYDMVMDKWKATGFKTNEEIDQTYAKIVLTTEPLLEFHDRYTKVSAEDDLPSFESDMSKVGEVLELRFEVEDKLIQLIADSLAIPPGA
;
A
#
# COMPACT_ATOMS: atom_id res chain seq x y z
N MET A 1 7.04 5.81 -11.26
CA MET A 1 6.63 7.24 -11.14
C MET A 1 5.10 7.44 -11.13
N VAL A 2 4.29 6.64 -11.84
CA VAL A 2 2.81 6.78 -11.84
C VAL A 2 2.21 6.63 -10.44
N MET A 3 2.59 5.59 -9.70
CA MET A 3 2.14 5.32 -8.33
C MET A 3 2.35 6.51 -7.36
N LEU A 4 3.55 7.11 -7.38
CA LEU A 4 3.86 8.26 -6.51
C LEU A 4 3.08 9.53 -6.92
N ASN A 5 2.83 9.73 -8.21
CA ASN A 5 2.04 10.87 -8.68
C ASN A 5 0.56 10.74 -8.29
N LYS A 6 -0.03 9.54 -8.45
CA LYS A 6 -1.39 9.25 -7.99
C LYS A 6 -1.51 9.42 -6.47
N PHE A 7 -0.54 8.91 -5.72
CA PHE A 7 -0.48 9.11 -4.26
C PHE A 7 -0.51 10.60 -3.87
N LYS A 8 0.30 11.45 -4.53
CA LYS A 8 0.31 12.89 -4.24
C LYS A 8 -1.03 13.56 -4.51
N GLN A 9 -1.73 13.16 -5.58
CA GLN A 9 -3.08 13.68 -5.86
C GLN A 9 -4.06 13.31 -4.74
N THR A 10 -4.08 12.05 -4.30
CA THR A 10 -4.90 11.62 -3.16
C THR A 10 -4.54 12.37 -1.88
N GLN A 11 -3.24 12.56 -1.62
CA GLN A 11 -2.76 13.29 -0.44
C GLN A 11 -3.15 14.78 -0.49
N GLU A 12 -3.07 15.43 -1.64
CA GLU A 12 -3.51 16.82 -1.83
C GLU A 12 -5.03 16.97 -1.64
N GLN A 13 -5.80 15.97 -2.06
CA GLN A 13 -7.26 16.03 -2.02
C GLN A 13 -7.83 15.70 -0.63
N TRP A 14 -7.24 14.73 0.08
CA TRP A 14 -7.81 14.17 1.31
C TRP A 14 -6.92 14.28 2.54
N GLY A 15 -5.66 14.68 2.39
CA GLY A 15 -4.77 14.96 3.52
C GLY A 15 -5.33 16.07 4.41
N GLY A 16 -5.23 15.89 5.72
CA GLY A 16 -5.76 16.78 6.76
C GLY A 16 -7.26 16.63 7.03
N SER A 17 -7.98 15.76 6.32
CA SER A 17 -9.43 15.58 6.51
C SER A 17 -9.78 14.79 7.78
N SER A 18 -8.88 13.91 8.22
CA SER A 18 -9.06 13.05 9.40
C SER A 18 -7.73 12.40 9.77
N GLU A 19 -7.44 12.29 11.06
CA GLU A 19 -6.24 11.59 11.56
C GLU A 19 -6.08 10.17 11.00
N VAL A 20 -7.19 9.49 10.71
CA VAL A 20 -7.19 8.13 10.13
C VAL A 20 -6.70 8.14 8.69
N ILE A 21 -7.13 9.13 7.91
CA ILE A 21 -6.74 9.28 6.50
C ILE A 21 -5.28 9.70 6.43
N ASP A 22 -4.85 10.62 7.30
CA ASP A 22 -3.45 11.06 7.35
C ASP A 22 -2.51 9.91 7.68
N HIS A 23 -2.87 9.11 8.69
CA HIS A 23 -2.09 7.94 9.07
C HIS A 23 -2.05 6.87 7.97
N TRP A 24 -3.16 6.66 7.24
CA TRP A 24 -3.19 5.76 6.08
C TRP A 24 -2.25 6.26 4.96
N LEU A 25 -2.30 7.55 4.64
CA LEU A 25 -1.46 8.13 3.59
C LEU A 25 0.03 8.09 3.97
N GLU A 26 0.37 8.30 5.24
CA GLU A 26 1.75 8.21 5.74
C GLU A 26 2.32 6.79 5.59
N THR A 27 1.57 5.78 6.05
CA THR A 27 1.99 4.37 5.97
C THR A 27 2.12 3.91 4.51
N ARG A 28 1.22 4.36 3.64
CA ARG A 28 1.32 4.11 2.19
C ARG A 28 2.56 4.76 1.59
N GLN A 29 2.86 6.00 1.97
CA GLN A 29 4.04 6.71 1.45
C GLN A 29 5.33 5.95 1.79
N ALA A 30 5.45 5.45 3.02
CA ALA A 30 6.60 4.65 3.43
C ALA A 30 6.78 3.42 2.53
N LEU A 31 5.71 2.66 2.28
CA LEU A 31 5.75 1.49 1.40
C LEU A 31 6.15 1.85 -0.04
N ILE A 32 5.58 2.93 -0.61
CA ILE A 32 5.91 3.39 -1.97
C ILE A 32 7.40 3.75 -2.07
N VAL A 33 7.96 4.39 -1.03
CA VAL A 33 9.38 4.76 -0.99
C VAL A 33 10.26 3.52 -0.99
N GLU A 34 9.95 2.50 -0.17
CA GLU A 34 10.70 1.24 -0.15
C GLU A 34 10.62 0.51 -1.50
N TYR A 35 9.43 0.45 -2.11
CA TYR A 35 9.27 -0.13 -3.46
C TYR A 35 10.12 0.62 -4.50
N CYS A 36 10.10 1.95 -4.48
CA CYS A 36 10.91 2.75 -5.41
C CYS A 36 12.40 2.54 -5.19
N LYS A 37 12.87 2.39 -3.94
CA LYS A 37 14.29 2.11 -3.65
C LYS A 37 14.74 0.83 -4.34
N LEU A 38 13.97 -0.26 -4.23
CA LEU A 38 14.29 -1.52 -4.91
C LEU A 38 14.33 -1.39 -6.43
N GLY A 39 13.42 -0.60 -7.03
CA GLY A 39 13.43 -0.34 -8.48
C GLY A 39 14.53 0.64 -8.94
N SER A 40 15.00 1.53 -8.05
CA SER A 40 16.00 2.57 -8.37
C SER A 40 17.44 2.08 -8.21
N LEU A 41 17.65 0.93 -7.58
CA LEU A 41 18.96 0.27 -7.50
C LEU A 41 19.44 -0.26 -8.86
N GLN A 42 18.62 -0.16 -9.91
CA GLN A 42 19.07 -0.36 -11.29
C GLN A 42 20.03 0.77 -11.69
N PRO A 43 21.30 0.46 -12.04
CA PRO A 43 22.30 1.48 -12.28
C PRO A 43 21.92 2.31 -13.51
N ALA A 44 21.49 3.55 -13.28
CA ALA A 44 21.15 4.50 -14.36
C ALA A 44 22.36 4.87 -15.24
N GLN A 45 23.60 4.54 -14.84
CA GLN A 45 24.83 4.99 -15.51
C GLN A 45 26.05 4.03 -15.43
N ALA A 46 25.87 2.75 -15.10
CA ALA A 46 27.00 1.82 -15.17
C ALA A 46 27.19 1.33 -16.62
N GLN A 47 28.39 1.50 -17.17
CA GLN A 47 28.81 0.97 -18.48
C GLN A 47 28.90 -0.57 -18.52
N SER A 48 28.25 -1.26 -17.59
CA SER A 48 28.16 -2.71 -17.47
C SER A 48 26.71 -3.13 -17.63
N ASN A 49 26.42 -4.01 -18.59
CA ASN A 49 25.10 -4.63 -18.82
C ASN A 49 24.67 -5.58 -17.68
N VAL A 50 25.12 -5.35 -16.45
CA VAL A 50 24.82 -6.18 -15.28
C VAL A 50 23.84 -5.40 -14.42
N VAL A 51 22.59 -5.85 -14.40
CA VAL A 51 21.62 -5.40 -13.40
C VAL A 51 21.99 -6.09 -12.10
N GLU A 52 22.48 -5.34 -11.11
CA GLU A 52 22.72 -5.89 -9.78
C GLU A 52 21.38 -5.99 -9.05
N LEU A 53 21.07 -7.19 -8.56
CA LEU A 53 19.90 -7.41 -7.71
C LEU A 53 20.05 -6.61 -6.40
N PRO A 54 18.94 -6.12 -5.81
CA PRO A 54 18.99 -5.51 -4.49
C PRO A 54 19.57 -6.45 -3.43
N SER A 55 20.16 -5.88 -2.38
CA SER A 55 20.70 -6.71 -1.30
C SER A 55 19.57 -7.45 -0.57
N PRO A 56 19.82 -8.65 -0.01
CA PRO A 56 18.81 -9.37 0.80
C PRO A 56 18.24 -8.52 1.94
N LYS A 57 19.04 -7.61 2.49
CA LYS A 57 18.60 -6.67 3.52
C LYS A 57 17.56 -5.69 2.98
N ASP A 58 17.76 -5.15 1.78
CA ASP A 58 16.80 -4.21 1.17
C ASP A 58 15.51 -4.94 0.78
N ILE A 59 15.63 -6.17 0.26
CA ILE A 59 14.48 -7.04 -0.03
C ILE A 59 13.68 -7.33 1.25
N GLY A 60 14.37 -7.71 2.33
CA GLY A 60 13.76 -7.93 3.64
C GLY A 60 13.06 -6.69 4.18
N SER A 61 13.70 -5.51 4.11
CA SER A 61 13.11 -4.23 4.51
C SER A 61 11.79 -3.98 3.79
N PHE A 62 11.75 -4.17 2.47
CA PHE A 62 10.50 -4.02 1.71
C PHE A 62 9.44 -5.04 2.12
N CYS A 63 9.82 -6.31 2.33
CA CYS A 63 8.92 -7.36 2.78
C CYS A 63 8.28 -7.01 4.14
N ASP A 64 9.06 -6.51 5.09
CA ASP A 64 8.58 -6.07 6.40
C ASP A 64 7.55 -4.93 6.26
N HIS A 65 7.90 -3.88 5.50
CA HIS A 65 6.99 -2.76 5.25
C HIS A 65 5.71 -3.19 4.51
N LEU A 66 5.80 -4.17 3.61
CA LEU A 66 4.63 -4.68 2.88
C LEU A 66 3.65 -5.38 3.83
N VAL A 67 4.14 -6.26 4.68
CA VAL A 67 3.29 -6.96 5.66
C VAL A 67 2.77 -6.01 6.73
N ASP A 68 3.59 -5.07 7.18
CA ASP A 68 3.15 -4.02 8.11
C ASP A 68 2.02 -3.20 7.51
N TYR A 69 2.15 -2.75 6.26
CA TYR A 69 1.11 -1.98 5.57
C TYR A 69 -0.20 -2.76 5.38
N ILE A 70 -0.12 -4.05 5.03
CA ILE A 70 -1.30 -4.93 4.92
C ILE A 70 -1.96 -5.09 6.29
N SER A 71 -1.17 -5.40 7.32
CA SER A 71 -1.64 -5.65 8.68
C SER A 71 -2.25 -4.40 9.31
N GLU A 72 -1.61 -3.25 9.15
CA GLU A 72 -2.08 -1.96 9.65
C GLU A 72 -3.39 -1.54 8.99
N GLY A 73 -3.53 -1.84 7.68
CA GLY A 73 -4.81 -1.77 6.98
C GLY A 73 -5.87 -2.59 7.71
N HIS A 74 -5.68 -3.92 7.79
CA HIS A 74 -6.67 -4.86 8.32
C HIS A 74 -7.05 -4.67 9.80
N PHE A 75 -6.11 -4.28 10.65
CA PHE A 75 -6.31 -4.29 12.11
C PHE A 75 -6.38 -2.93 12.78
N LYS A 76 -5.87 -1.86 12.14
CA LYS A 76 -5.80 -0.54 12.79
C LYS A 76 -6.63 0.48 12.06
N ILE A 77 -6.35 0.69 10.78
CA ILE A 77 -7.06 1.70 9.97
C ILE A 77 -8.56 1.41 9.99
N TYR A 78 -8.97 0.16 9.74
CA TYR A 78 -10.40 -0.18 9.74
C TYR A 78 -11.06 -0.01 11.12
N ASP A 79 -10.38 -0.39 12.20
CA ASP A 79 -10.91 -0.18 13.55
C ASP A 79 -11.12 1.31 13.84
N MET A 80 -10.16 2.15 13.46
CA MET A 80 -10.30 3.61 13.62
C MET A 80 -11.44 4.20 12.78
N VAL A 81 -11.66 3.70 11.56
CA VAL A 81 -12.80 4.12 10.72
C VAL A 81 -14.12 3.69 11.36
N MET A 82 -14.23 2.43 11.78
CA MET A 82 -15.44 1.92 12.43
C MET A 82 -15.80 2.72 13.68
N ASP A 83 -14.80 3.07 14.49
CA ASP A 83 -15.03 3.83 15.71
C ASP A 83 -15.49 5.26 15.42
N LYS A 84 -14.96 5.92 14.38
CA LYS A 84 -15.48 7.21 13.92
C LYS A 84 -16.93 7.10 13.44
N TRP A 85 -17.27 6.08 12.65
CA TRP A 85 -18.65 5.88 12.20
C TRP A 85 -19.63 5.60 13.34
N LYS A 86 -19.23 4.79 14.32
CA LYS A 86 -20.03 4.59 15.54
C LYS A 86 -20.26 5.90 16.28
N ALA A 87 -19.24 6.75 16.38
CA ALA A 87 -19.33 8.04 17.07
C ALA A 87 -20.26 9.04 16.35
N THR A 88 -20.32 9.02 15.02
CA THR A 88 -21.22 9.89 14.23
C THR A 88 -22.60 9.29 13.99
N GLY A 89 -22.82 8.02 14.33
CA GLY A 89 -24.03 7.26 14.00
C GLY A 89 -24.10 6.83 12.53
N PHE A 90 -23.02 7.00 11.77
CA PHE A 90 -22.94 6.55 10.38
C PHE A 90 -22.96 5.02 10.32
N LYS A 91 -23.69 4.49 9.34
CA LYS A 91 -23.71 3.07 9.02
C LYS A 91 -23.06 2.88 7.66
N THR A 92 -22.17 1.88 7.57
CA THR A 92 -21.62 1.45 6.28
C THR A 92 -22.74 1.13 5.29
N ASN A 93 -22.39 1.18 4.01
CA ASN A 93 -23.28 0.84 2.91
C ASN A 93 -22.61 -0.20 2.00
N GLU A 94 -23.38 -0.73 1.06
CA GLU A 94 -22.90 -1.77 0.15
C GLU A 94 -21.69 -1.31 -0.68
N GLU A 95 -21.59 -0.03 -1.04
CA GLU A 95 -20.46 0.48 -1.82
C GLU A 95 -19.14 0.43 -1.02
N ILE A 96 -19.19 0.83 0.25
CA ILE A 96 -18.05 0.74 1.18
C ILE A 96 -17.65 -0.72 1.40
N ASP A 97 -18.62 -1.59 1.69
CA ASP A 97 -18.36 -3.01 1.98
C ASP A 97 -17.75 -3.73 0.76
N GLN A 98 -18.25 -3.44 -0.44
CA GLN A 98 -17.69 -3.98 -1.69
C GLN A 98 -16.30 -3.43 -2.00
N THR A 99 -16.05 -2.15 -1.70
CA THR A 99 -14.73 -1.53 -1.89
C THR A 99 -13.71 -2.18 -0.96
N TYR A 100 -14.08 -2.39 0.31
CA TYR A 100 -13.28 -3.16 1.26
C TYR A 100 -12.95 -4.56 0.75
N ALA A 101 -13.96 -5.31 0.30
CA ALA A 101 -13.77 -6.68 -0.19
C ALA A 101 -12.76 -6.74 -1.35
N LYS A 102 -12.76 -5.73 -2.24
CA LYS A 102 -11.78 -5.64 -3.33
C LYS A 102 -10.35 -5.41 -2.83
N ILE A 103 -10.15 -4.67 -1.74
CA ILE A 103 -8.83 -4.51 -1.11
C ILE A 103 -8.34 -5.87 -0.59
N VAL A 104 -9.19 -6.63 0.09
CA VAL A 104 -8.86 -7.96 0.63
C VAL A 104 -8.37 -8.92 -0.46
N LEU A 105 -8.96 -8.85 -1.67
CA LEU A 105 -8.54 -9.69 -2.81
C LEU A 105 -7.09 -9.43 -3.26
N THR A 106 -6.51 -8.28 -2.93
CA THR A 106 -5.11 -7.95 -3.24
C THR A 106 -4.13 -8.46 -2.19
N THR A 107 -4.60 -8.94 -1.03
CA THR A 107 -3.75 -9.34 0.09
C THR A 107 -2.95 -10.60 -0.23
N GLU A 108 -3.60 -11.65 -0.75
CA GLU A 108 -2.95 -12.95 -0.98
C GLU A 108 -1.74 -12.85 -1.92
N PRO A 109 -1.82 -12.23 -3.12
CA PRO A 109 -0.67 -12.13 -4.01
C PRO A 109 0.51 -11.34 -3.41
N LEU A 110 0.23 -10.36 -2.54
CA LEU A 110 1.27 -9.59 -1.85
C LEU A 110 1.95 -10.41 -0.74
N LEU A 111 1.18 -11.24 -0.03
CA LEU A 111 1.73 -12.16 0.97
C LEU A 111 2.54 -13.29 0.33
N GLU A 112 2.14 -13.80 -0.84
CA GLU A 112 2.92 -14.77 -1.60
C GLU A 112 4.31 -14.23 -1.98
N PHE A 113 4.40 -12.93 -2.32
CA PHE A 113 5.69 -12.28 -2.54
C PHE A 113 6.51 -12.20 -1.25
N HIS A 114 5.91 -11.73 -0.16
CA HIS A 114 6.56 -11.66 1.14
C HIS A 114 7.17 -13.02 1.52
N ASP A 115 6.38 -14.09 1.47
CA ASP A 115 6.78 -15.43 1.90
C ASP A 115 7.94 -15.99 1.06
N ARG A 116 7.99 -15.62 -0.21
CA ARG A 116 9.07 -16.01 -1.13
C ARG A 116 10.39 -15.32 -0.82
N TYR A 117 10.35 -14.04 -0.44
CA TYR A 117 11.55 -13.18 -0.41
C TYR A 117 12.03 -12.78 0.99
N THR A 118 11.21 -12.97 2.03
CA THR A 118 11.53 -12.59 3.43
C THR A 118 12.75 -13.33 4.02
N LYS A 119 13.14 -14.49 3.47
CA LYS A 119 14.24 -15.33 3.98
C LYS A 119 15.43 -15.49 3.02
N VAL A 120 15.51 -14.66 1.99
CA VAL A 120 16.60 -14.72 1.00
C VAL A 120 17.95 -14.38 1.64
N SER A 121 19.00 -15.09 1.22
CA SER A 121 20.40 -14.83 1.57
C SER A 121 21.18 -14.24 0.39
N ALA A 122 22.42 -13.79 0.64
CA ALA A 122 23.29 -13.25 -0.41
C ALA A 122 23.82 -14.34 -1.37
N GLU A 123 23.67 -15.62 -1.02
CA GLU A 123 24.09 -16.74 -1.85
C GLU A 123 22.96 -17.26 -2.77
N ASP A 124 21.73 -16.80 -2.55
CA ASP A 124 20.57 -17.22 -3.34
C ASP A 124 20.58 -16.56 -4.73
N ASP A 125 20.32 -17.36 -5.76
CA ASP A 125 20.00 -16.85 -7.10
C ASP A 125 18.51 -16.53 -7.18
N LEU A 126 18.17 -15.33 -7.64
CA LEU A 126 16.79 -14.81 -7.66
C LEU A 126 16.32 -14.50 -9.10
N PRO A 127 16.30 -15.49 -10.00
CA PRO A 127 16.05 -15.26 -11.42
C PRO A 127 14.63 -14.72 -11.72
N SER A 128 13.69 -14.87 -10.79
CA SER A 128 12.31 -14.38 -10.93
C SER A 128 12.05 -13.05 -10.22
N PHE A 129 13.02 -12.49 -9.48
CA PHE A 129 12.81 -11.33 -8.63
C PHE A 129 12.26 -10.11 -9.38
N GLU A 130 12.81 -9.77 -10.53
CA GLU A 130 12.33 -8.63 -11.31
C GLU A 130 10.88 -8.81 -11.79
N SER A 131 10.54 -10.01 -12.25
CA SER A 131 9.18 -10.32 -12.70
C SER A 131 8.19 -10.29 -11.54
N ASP A 132 8.58 -10.82 -10.39
CA ASP A 132 7.74 -10.85 -9.20
C ASP A 132 7.59 -9.45 -8.59
N MET A 133 8.64 -8.62 -8.59
CA MET A 133 8.56 -7.20 -8.22
C MET A 133 7.63 -6.41 -9.15
N SER A 134 7.67 -6.67 -10.46
CA SER A 134 6.73 -6.04 -11.41
C SER A 134 5.28 -6.38 -11.07
N LYS A 135 4.98 -7.66 -10.78
CA LYS A 135 3.64 -8.10 -10.38
C LYS A 135 3.21 -7.46 -9.06
N VAL A 136 4.09 -7.37 -8.07
CA VAL A 136 3.81 -6.65 -6.82
C VAL A 136 3.47 -5.20 -7.10
N GLY A 137 4.21 -4.53 -7.98
CA GLY A 137 3.93 -3.15 -8.39
C GLY A 137 2.52 -2.99 -8.98
N GLU A 138 2.12 -3.90 -9.87
CA GLU A 138 0.77 -3.91 -10.48
C GLU A 138 -0.32 -4.14 -9.44
N VAL A 139 -0.12 -5.11 -8.52
CA VAL A 139 -1.09 -5.41 -7.45
C VAL A 139 -1.19 -4.25 -6.47
N LEU A 140 -0.07 -3.61 -6.10
CA LEU A 140 -0.07 -2.42 -5.25
C LEU A 140 -0.78 -1.24 -5.93
N GLU A 141 -0.58 -1.04 -7.23
CA GLU A 141 -1.29 0.02 -7.96
C GLU A 141 -2.80 -0.22 -7.95
N LEU A 142 -3.24 -1.45 -8.25
CA LEU A 142 -4.66 -1.82 -8.15
C LEU A 142 -5.19 -1.62 -6.73
N ARG A 143 -4.43 -2.06 -5.72
CA ARG A 143 -4.80 -1.89 -4.31
C ARG A 143 -5.00 -0.42 -3.98
N PHE A 144 -4.04 0.44 -4.32
CA PHE A 144 -4.11 1.86 -4.03
C PHE A 144 -5.28 2.57 -4.73
N GLU A 145 -5.62 2.19 -5.96
CA GLU A 145 -6.80 2.75 -6.65
C GLU A 145 -8.11 2.44 -5.91
N VAL A 146 -8.25 1.21 -5.40
CA VAL A 146 -9.42 0.82 -4.61
C VAL A 146 -9.43 1.51 -3.25
N GLU A 147 -8.27 1.63 -2.61
CA GLU A 147 -8.14 2.34 -1.34
C GLU A 147 -8.39 3.84 -1.48
N ASP A 148 -7.99 4.48 -2.58
CA ASP A 148 -8.29 5.88 -2.86
C ASP A 148 -9.81 6.12 -2.90
N LYS A 149 -10.54 5.21 -3.54
CA LYS A 149 -12.01 5.23 -3.53
C LYS A 149 -12.56 5.04 -2.11
N LEU A 150 -11.97 4.16 -1.30
CA LEU A 150 -12.41 3.97 0.08
C LEU A 150 -12.11 5.21 0.94
N ILE A 151 -10.95 5.83 0.78
CA ILE A 151 -10.58 7.09 1.45
C ILE A 151 -11.61 8.18 1.12
N GLN A 152 -11.98 8.33 -0.15
CA GLN A 152 -13.04 9.27 -0.55
C GLN A 152 -14.36 8.97 0.17
N LEU A 153 -14.84 7.73 0.14
CA LEU A 153 -16.10 7.34 0.80
C LEU A 153 -16.06 7.61 2.31
N ILE A 154 -14.91 7.36 2.95
CA ILE A 154 -14.70 7.67 4.37
C ILE A 154 -14.73 9.19 4.58
N ALA A 155 -13.99 9.97 3.80
CA ALA A 155 -13.97 11.42 3.93
C ALA A 155 -15.37 12.02 3.77
N ASP A 156 -16.11 11.61 2.75
CA ASP A 156 -17.49 12.04 2.50
C ASP A 156 -18.42 11.66 3.66
N SER A 157 -18.29 10.44 4.19
CA SER A 157 -19.09 9.98 5.35
C SER A 157 -18.82 10.76 6.64
N LEU A 158 -17.58 11.24 6.82
CA LEU A 158 -17.17 12.01 7.99
C LEU A 158 -17.50 13.51 7.85
N ALA A 159 -17.72 14.00 6.64
CA ALA A 159 -18.15 15.36 6.36
C ALA A 159 -19.64 15.59 6.67
N ILE A 160 -20.45 14.54 6.76
CA ILE A 160 -21.89 14.64 7.07
C ILE A 160 -22.06 14.80 8.60
N PRO A 161 -22.68 15.90 9.07
CA PRO A 161 -22.91 16.10 10.49
C PRO A 161 -23.90 15.05 11.05
N PRO A 162 -23.79 14.66 12.33
CA PRO A 162 -24.72 13.72 12.95
C PRO A 162 -26.16 14.23 12.86
N GLY A 163 -27.04 13.46 12.21
CA GLY A 163 -28.50 13.73 12.17
C GLY A 163 -29.02 14.55 10.98
N ALA A 164 -28.27 14.63 9.87
CA ALA A 164 -28.78 15.15 8.59
C ALA A 164 -29.74 14.17 7.88
#